data_AF-A0A2B4SAY1-F1
#
_entry.id   AF-A0A2B4SAY1-F1
#
_cell.length_a   1.000
_cell.length_b   1.000
_cell.length_c   1.000
_cell.angle_alpha   90.00
_cell.angle_beta   90.00
_cell.angle_gamma   90.00
#
_symmetry.space_group_name_H-M   'P 1'
#
loop_
_entity.id
_entity.type
_entity.pdbx_description
1 polymer ?
#
loop_
_entity_poly.entity_id
_entity_poly.type
_entity_poly.pdbx_seq_one_letter_code
_entity_poly.pdbx_strand_id
1 'polypeptide(L)'
;MKRSVCTFQVFKTSSGPKTDKAKAVAESILSYFPGFDAFKLPPPSSEPDVVLNLNRDEVQDDINKSFIRGVDEFKSVMRSKLTPKHSFNEAEFVTGEALAAMVTSYVTALNTPGTVPNVQNAWDVFVSTKCSQAKTAAVEEYDKEMEMEMSGKLPCERDIVRQAQLVALERALKLFEEETFGISTANIDKYLNELTAYMENGLNSWQERNTQLTKETCKQLLIGLKNQHLDPVLIQLRGKDGAKVSFAEVMACYSAIEQGFKAEATGAEDVCAQVFLDFHPELQNEMEKHMEHLQQLKDFDENLAYEKEARAQEMEERKRVEEEKAGLEEERIRKEREMELLKAKQEEERRRLEEQLRTDMEAQRDQMQNMMRANMEQLQRERQNVVDQNRTLQEALSNMQRSMNERNGEIANLQRQIQQIANRPPRSRPKKKKGCVVM
;
A
#
# COMPACT_ATOMS: atom_id res chain seq x y z
N MET A 1 -3.29 22.27 25.83
CA MET A 1 -4.65 22.75 26.23
C MET A 1 -5.71 21.65 26.24
N LYS A 2 -5.85 20.80 25.19
CA LYS A 2 -6.86 19.69 25.14
C LYS A 2 -6.83 18.72 26.33
N ARG A 3 -5.65 18.33 26.82
CA ARG A 3 -5.51 17.43 28.00
C ARG A 3 -6.14 18.00 29.28
N SER A 4 -6.00 19.30 29.53
CA SER A 4 -6.41 19.92 30.80
C SER A 4 -7.94 20.14 30.89
N VAL A 5 -8.62 20.31 29.75
CA VAL A 5 -10.09 20.45 29.70
C VAL A 5 -10.78 19.10 29.97
N CYS A 6 -10.25 18.00 29.41
CA CYS A 6 -10.78 16.66 29.64
C CYS A 6 -10.68 16.22 31.11
N THR A 7 -9.58 16.55 31.79
CA THR A 7 -9.39 16.19 33.21
C THR A 7 -10.34 16.94 34.14
N PHE A 8 -10.80 18.15 33.77
CA PHE A 8 -11.67 18.96 34.64
C PHE A 8 -13.16 18.80 34.36
N GLN A 9 -13.57 18.53 33.11
CA GLN A 9 -14.99 18.41 32.75
C GLN A 9 -15.54 16.98 32.76
N VAL A 10 -14.73 15.97 32.40
CA VAL A 10 -15.19 14.58 32.30
C VAL A 10 -14.93 13.80 33.60
N PHE A 11 -13.76 14.01 34.20
CA PHE A 11 -13.35 13.32 35.43
C PHE A 11 -13.28 14.32 36.60
N LYS A 12 -14.40 14.56 37.29
CA LYS A 12 -14.46 15.47 38.45
C LYS A 12 -13.38 15.12 39.48
N THR A 13 -12.30 15.91 39.56
CA THR A 13 -11.21 15.72 40.52
C THR A 13 -11.41 16.66 41.71
N SER A 14 -11.89 16.12 42.84
CA SER A 14 -12.04 16.85 44.11
C SER A 14 -11.01 16.37 45.13
N SER A 15 -10.07 17.23 45.54
CA SER A 15 -8.87 16.92 46.36
C SER A 15 -9.08 15.99 47.58
N GLY A 16 -8.38 14.84 47.61
CA GLY A 16 -8.29 13.89 48.74
C GLY A 16 -7.68 12.54 48.29
N PRO A 17 -7.26 11.58 49.13
CA PRO A 17 -6.53 10.37 48.68
C PRO A 17 -7.26 9.46 47.66
N LYS A 18 -8.57 9.63 47.45
CA LYS A 18 -9.33 9.03 46.34
C LYS A 18 -9.04 9.70 44.98
N THR A 19 -8.48 10.91 44.95
CA THR A 19 -8.10 11.65 43.74
C THR A 19 -6.89 11.09 43.04
N ASP A 20 -5.95 10.49 43.76
CA ASP A 20 -4.72 10.00 43.13
C ASP A 20 -5.02 8.79 42.25
N LYS A 21 -5.91 7.90 42.71
CA LYS A 21 -6.45 6.80 41.90
C LYS A 21 -7.30 7.30 40.74
N ALA A 22 -8.20 8.26 40.96
CA ALA A 22 -9.04 8.82 39.90
C ALA A 22 -8.21 9.53 38.81
N LYS A 23 -7.16 10.24 39.22
CA LYS A 23 -6.21 10.90 38.34
C LYS A 23 -5.39 9.88 37.56
N ALA A 24 -4.87 8.83 38.20
CA ALA A 24 -4.15 7.76 37.51
C ALA A 24 -5.01 7.04 36.46
N VAL A 25 -6.29 6.79 36.76
CA VAL A 25 -7.24 6.22 35.79
C VAL A 25 -7.46 7.17 34.60
N ALA A 26 -7.71 8.45 34.86
CA ALA A 26 -7.89 9.44 33.80
C ALA A 26 -6.62 9.58 32.92
N GLU A 27 -5.44 9.61 33.54
CA GLU A 27 -4.16 9.65 32.83
C GLU A 27 -3.95 8.40 31.97
N SER A 28 -4.28 7.21 32.49
CA SER A 28 -4.18 5.95 31.76
C SER A 28 -5.08 5.93 30.52
N ILE A 29 -6.34 6.36 30.68
CA ILE A 29 -7.29 6.48 29.56
C ILE A 29 -6.71 7.43 28.50
N LEU A 30 -6.28 8.63 28.91
CA LEU A 30 -5.72 9.64 28.01
C LEU A 30 -4.39 9.22 27.35
N SER A 31 -3.67 8.25 27.90
CA SER A 31 -2.46 7.70 27.28
C SER A 31 -2.73 6.58 26.28
N TYR A 32 -3.80 5.80 26.45
CA TYR A 32 -4.07 4.63 25.60
C TYR A 32 -4.90 4.94 24.36
N PHE A 33 -5.73 6.00 24.38
CA PHE A 33 -6.55 6.35 23.22
C PHE A 33 -6.13 7.71 22.65
N PRO A 34 -5.97 7.82 21.31
CA PRO A 34 -5.50 9.05 20.67
C PRO A 34 -6.56 10.16 20.63
N GLY A 35 -7.84 9.81 20.82
CA GLY A 35 -8.96 10.75 20.77
C GLY A 35 -10.13 10.31 21.65
N PHE A 36 -10.94 11.29 22.05
CA PHE A 36 -12.13 11.08 22.88
C PHE A 36 -13.26 11.99 22.43
N ASP A 37 -14.46 11.42 22.44
CA ASP A 37 -15.70 12.14 22.28
C ASP A 37 -16.65 11.78 23.40
N ALA A 38 -17.40 12.78 23.86
CA ALA A 38 -18.47 12.59 24.82
C ALA A 38 -19.75 13.11 24.21
N PHE A 39 -20.82 12.33 24.33
CA PHE A 39 -22.15 12.69 23.87
C PHE A 39 -23.15 12.51 25.01
N LYS A 40 -24.09 13.45 25.16
CA LYS A 40 -25.14 13.38 26.17
C LYS A 40 -26.44 12.95 25.51
N LEU A 41 -26.92 11.78 25.89
CA LEU A 41 -28.19 11.24 25.43
C LEU A 41 -29.23 11.34 26.57
N PRO A 42 -30.40 11.97 26.37
CA PRO A 42 -31.47 11.98 27.39
C PRO A 42 -32.04 10.56 27.57
N PRO A 43 -32.82 10.28 28.64
CA PRO A 43 -33.50 8.99 28.73
C PRO A 43 -34.53 8.82 27.60
N PRO A 44 -34.75 7.59 27.11
CA PRO A 44 -35.69 7.31 26.02
C PRO A 44 -37.16 7.49 26.44
N SER A 45 -37.50 7.30 27.71
CA SER A 45 -38.81 7.65 28.30
C SER A 45 -38.69 7.80 29.82
N SER A 46 -39.66 8.47 30.45
CA SER A 46 -39.86 8.44 31.91
C SER A 46 -40.66 7.23 32.39
N GLU A 47 -41.40 6.58 31.48
CA GLU A 47 -42.23 5.41 31.79
C GLU A 47 -41.41 4.13 31.70
N PRO A 48 -41.27 3.36 32.79
CA PRO A 48 -40.45 2.15 32.80
C PRO A 48 -40.87 1.10 31.77
N ASP A 49 -42.18 0.95 31.54
CA ASP A 49 -42.72 -0.01 30.56
C ASP A 49 -42.32 0.33 29.13
N VAL A 50 -42.23 1.62 28.78
CA VAL A 50 -41.73 2.06 27.47
C VAL A 50 -40.24 1.73 27.35
N VAL A 51 -39.44 1.96 28.39
CA VAL A 51 -37.98 1.67 28.39
C VAL A 51 -37.69 0.17 28.26
N LEU A 52 -38.50 -0.69 28.89
CA LEU A 52 -38.34 -2.15 28.82
C LEU A 52 -38.73 -2.73 27.44
N ASN A 53 -39.55 -2.00 26.68
CA ASN A 53 -40.15 -2.47 25.44
C ASN A 53 -39.78 -1.60 24.22
N LEU A 54 -38.65 -0.87 24.24
CA LEU A 54 -38.23 0.09 23.19
C LEU A 54 -38.16 -0.48 21.76
N ASN A 55 -38.10 -1.78 21.62
CA ASN A 55 -38.03 -2.52 20.37
C ASN A 55 -39.42 -3.01 19.89
N ARG A 56 -40.50 -2.62 20.56
CA ARG A 56 -41.88 -2.91 20.17
C ARG A 56 -42.50 -1.71 19.44
N ASP A 57 -43.33 -1.98 18.45
CA ASP A 57 -43.96 -0.95 17.62
C ASP A 57 -44.99 -0.13 18.43
N GLU A 58 -45.66 -0.76 19.40
CA GLU A 58 -46.76 -0.13 20.15
C GLU A 58 -46.31 1.02 21.06
N VAL A 59 -45.02 1.10 21.37
CA VAL A 59 -44.47 2.13 22.28
C VAL A 59 -43.58 3.15 21.55
N GLN A 60 -43.44 3.07 20.22
CA GLN A 60 -42.53 3.95 19.46
C GLN A 60 -42.95 5.43 19.56
N ASP A 61 -44.26 5.70 19.57
CA ASP A 61 -44.79 7.07 19.68
C ASP A 61 -44.55 7.69 21.07
N ASP A 62 -44.36 6.85 22.09
CA ASP A 62 -44.07 7.25 23.47
C ASP A 62 -42.58 7.48 23.74
N ILE A 63 -41.71 7.22 22.74
CA ILE A 63 -40.28 7.48 22.86
C ILE A 63 -40.03 8.99 22.74
N ASN A 64 -39.19 9.49 23.64
CA ASN A 64 -38.74 10.86 23.65
C ASN A 64 -38.07 11.24 22.32
N LYS A 65 -38.68 12.15 21.56
CA LYS A 65 -38.14 12.63 20.26
C LYS A 65 -36.74 13.23 20.38
N SER A 66 -36.39 13.80 21.53
CA SER A 66 -35.02 14.31 21.77
C SER A 66 -33.99 13.19 21.94
N PHE A 67 -34.41 12.02 22.45
CA PHE A 67 -33.58 10.82 22.48
C PHE A 67 -33.32 10.30 21.06
N ILE A 68 -34.37 10.16 20.26
CA ILE A 68 -34.26 9.70 18.86
C ILE A 68 -33.33 10.62 18.07
N ARG A 69 -33.56 11.94 18.14
CA ARG A 69 -32.67 12.92 17.50
C ARG A 69 -31.23 12.77 17.97
N GLY A 70 -31.01 12.59 19.27
CA GLY A 70 -29.66 12.39 19.81
C GLY A 70 -29.00 11.10 19.33
N VAL A 71 -29.75 10.01 19.15
CA VAL A 71 -29.24 8.76 18.54
C VAL A 71 -28.84 8.99 17.09
N ASP A 72 -29.62 9.74 16.31
CA ASP A 72 -29.29 10.02 14.91
C ASP A 72 -28.10 10.97 14.76
N GLU A 73 -28.00 11.97 15.63
CA GLU A 73 -26.80 12.82 15.76
C GLU A 73 -25.57 11.95 16.10
N PHE A 74 -25.68 11.02 17.05
CA PHE A 74 -24.60 10.09 17.38
C PHE A 74 -24.20 9.20 16.19
N LYS A 75 -25.17 8.64 15.44
CA LYS A 75 -24.89 7.86 14.22
C LYS A 75 -24.14 8.71 13.17
N SER A 76 -24.53 9.98 13.00
CA SER A 76 -23.86 10.91 12.09
C SER A 76 -22.41 11.16 12.51
N VAL A 77 -22.17 11.42 13.80
CA VAL A 77 -20.82 11.57 14.36
C VAL A 77 -19.99 10.31 14.16
N MET A 78 -20.54 9.13 14.49
CA MET A 78 -19.85 7.85 14.29
C MET A 78 -19.44 7.65 12.83
N ARG A 79 -20.38 7.82 11.88
CA ARG A 79 -20.11 7.66 10.44
C ARG A 79 -19.02 8.60 9.95
N SER A 80 -19.01 9.85 10.43
CA SER A 80 -17.97 10.83 10.05
C SER A 80 -16.56 10.46 10.53
N LYS A 81 -16.43 9.50 11.45
CA LYS A 81 -15.19 9.10 12.10
C LYS A 81 -14.76 7.66 11.82
N LEU A 82 -15.57 6.91 11.09
CA LEU A 82 -15.21 5.55 10.71
C LEU A 82 -14.00 5.59 9.77
N THR A 83 -12.90 5.02 10.22
CA THR A 83 -11.72 4.76 9.40
C THR A 83 -11.50 3.25 9.31
N PRO A 84 -10.80 2.77 8.26
CA PRO A 84 -10.29 1.42 8.25
C PRO A 84 -9.52 1.09 9.54
N LYS A 85 -9.57 -0.18 9.95
CA LYS A 85 -8.76 -0.64 11.07
C LYS A 85 -7.32 -0.80 10.58
N HIS A 86 -6.39 -0.16 11.25
CA HIS A 86 -4.96 -0.28 10.97
C HIS A 86 -4.32 -1.38 11.84
N SER A 87 -3.20 -1.92 11.35
CA SER A 87 -2.34 -2.81 12.15
C SER A 87 -1.59 -1.99 13.22
N PHE A 88 -0.58 -2.58 13.87
CA PHE A 88 0.31 -1.79 14.72
C PHE A 88 1.20 -0.82 13.91
N ASN A 89 1.31 -1.05 12.59
CA ASN A 89 1.88 -0.12 11.62
C ASN A 89 0.75 0.68 10.95
N GLU A 90 0.79 2.01 11.05
CA GLU A 90 -0.28 2.87 10.53
C GLU A 90 -0.47 2.78 9.01
N ALA A 91 0.56 2.38 8.27
CA ALA A 91 0.49 2.21 6.82
C ALA A 91 -0.24 0.93 6.37
N GLU A 92 -0.59 0.02 7.28
CA GLU A 92 -1.14 -1.29 6.96
C GLU A 92 -2.58 -1.44 7.44
N PHE A 93 -3.38 -2.15 6.64
CA PHE A 93 -4.82 -2.29 6.87
C PHE A 93 -5.18 -3.70 7.32
N VAL A 94 -6.02 -3.79 8.34
CA VAL A 94 -6.58 -5.05 8.82
C VAL A 94 -7.80 -5.40 7.95
N THR A 95 -7.60 -6.30 6.99
CA THR A 95 -8.67 -6.89 6.19
C THR A 95 -9.51 -7.87 7.03
N GLY A 96 -10.61 -8.39 6.47
CA GLY A 96 -11.44 -9.39 7.15
C GLY A 96 -10.67 -10.68 7.49
N GLU A 97 -9.82 -11.12 6.56
CA GLU A 97 -8.92 -12.27 6.75
C GLU A 97 -7.90 -12.01 7.86
N ALA A 98 -7.24 -10.84 7.81
CA ALA A 98 -6.28 -10.44 8.84
C ALA A 98 -6.94 -10.36 10.23
N LEU A 99 -8.14 -9.79 10.32
CA LEU A 99 -8.90 -9.72 11.57
C LEU A 99 -9.21 -11.12 12.11
N ALA A 100 -9.64 -12.05 11.26
CA ALA A 100 -9.91 -13.42 11.67
C ALA A 100 -8.65 -14.12 12.21
N ALA A 101 -7.50 -13.93 11.55
CA ALA A 101 -6.22 -14.46 12.01
C ALA A 101 -5.79 -13.85 13.36
N MET A 102 -5.91 -12.54 13.51
CA MET A 102 -5.57 -11.83 14.75
C MET A 102 -6.49 -12.24 15.92
N VAL A 103 -7.81 -12.33 15.69
CA VAL A 103 -8.77 -12.79 16.70
C VAL A 103 -8.43 -14.21 17.14
N THR A 104 -8.15 -15.10 16.20
CA THR A 104 -7.71 -16.47 16.51
C THR A 104 -6.46 -16.46 17.38
N SER A 105 -5.44 -15.69 17.01
CA SER A 105 -4.19 -15.56 17.77
C SER A 105 -4.44 -15.04 19.20
N TYR A 106 -5.27 -14.01 19.36
CA TYR A 106 -5.60 -13.44 20.66
C TYR A 106 -6.37 -14.42 21.54
N VAL A 107 -7.38 -15.10 20.99
CA VAL A 107 -8.17 -16.09 21.72
C VAL A 107 -7.30 -17.27 22.14
N THR A 108 -6.38 -17.74 21.29
CA THR A 108 -5.42 -18.79 21.63
C THR A 108 -4.51 -18.36 22.79
N ALA A 109 -3.99 -17.14 22.76
CA ALA A 109 -3.16 -16.62 23.85
C ALA A 109 -3.98 -16.49 25.16
N LEU A 110 -5.19 -15.94 25.12
CA LEU A 110 -6.06 -15.84 26.30
C LEU A 110 -6.36 -17.21 26.94
N ASN A 111 -6.43 -18.26 26.14
CA ASN A 111 -6.68 -19.63 26.61
C ASN A 111 -5.42 -20.42 26.98
N THR A 112 -4.22 -19.84 26.80
CA THR A 112 -2.94 -20.51 27.11
C THR A 112 -2.36 -19.96 28.41
N PRO A 113 -2.25 -20.78 29.49
CA PRO A 113 -1.72 -20.32 30.78
C PRO A 113 -0.34 -19.67 30.66
N GLY A 114 -0.19 -18.51 31.30
CA GLY A 114 1.08 -17.76 31.32
C GLY A 114 1.39 -16.94 30.07
N THR A 115 0.48 -16.89 29.08
CA THR A 115 0.67 -16.09 27.87
C THR A 115 -0.19 -14.83 27.88
N VAL A 116 0.25 -13.81 27.12
CA VAL A 116 -0.44 -12.53 26.97
C VAL A 116 -0.61 -12.25 25.47
N PRO A 117 -1.82 -11.88 25.00
CA PRO A 117 -2.02 -11.49 23.61
C PRO A 117 -1.08 -10.35 23.19
N ASN A 118 -0.43 -10.50 22.04
CA ASN A 118 0.50 -9.52 21.51
C ASN A 118 0.11 -9.14 20.08
N VAL A 119 -0.16 -7.85 19.84
CA VAL A 119 -0.62 -7.35 18.54
C VAL A 119 0.43 -7.48 17.44
N GLN A 120 1.70 -7.24 17.76
CA GLN A 120 2.79 -7.32 16.82
C GLN A 120 3.02 -8.77 16.40
N ASN A 121 3.14 -9.70 17.36
CA ASN A 121 3.32 -11.11 17.05
C ASN A 121 2.16 -11.68 16.22
N ALA A 122 0.90 -11.31 16.55
CA ALA A 122 -0.26 -11.76 15.80
C ALA A 122 -0.24 -11.25 14.34
N TRP A 123 0.17 -10.00 14.15
CA TRP A 123 0.28 -9.39 12.83
C TRP A 123 1.44 -9.98 12.03
N ASP A 124 2.63 -10.12 12.62
CA ASP A 124 3.82 -10.67 11.96
C ASP A 124 3.58 -12.11 11.48
N VAL A 125 2.87 -12.91 12.29
CA VAL A 125 2.45 -14.27 11.91
C VAL A 125 1.48 -14.22 10.73
N PHE A 126 0.51 -13.32 10.74
CA PHE A 126 -0.43 -13.17 9.63
C PHE A 126 0.31 -12.77 8.34
N VAL A 127 1.13 -11.71 8.39
CA VAL A 127 1.91 -11.21 7.25
C VAL A 127 2.79 -12.32 6.68
N SER A 128 3.60 -12.98 7.52
CA SER A 128 4.48 -14.06 7.07
C SER A 128 3.71 -15.19 6.39
N THR A 129 2.58 -15.59 6.97
CA THR A 129 1.72 -16.65 6.42
C THR A 129 1.13 -16.23 5.07
N LYS A 130 0.52 -15.04 5.01
CA LYS A 130 -0.16 -14.55 3.82
C LYS A 130 0.82 -14.33 2.67
N CYS A 131 1.96 -13.68 2.92
CA CYS A 131 2.99 -13.46 1.90
C CYS A 131 3.59 -14.77 1.39
N SER A 132 3.77 -15.77 2.28
CA SER A 132 4.25 -17.09 1.85
C SER A 132 3.24 -17.78 0.94
N GLN A 133 1.94 -17.74 1.28
CA GLN A 133 0.87 -18.33 0.47
C GLN A 133 0.72 -17.61 -0.88
N ALA A 134 0.74 -16.28 -0.88
CA ALA A 134 0.69 -15.47 -2.09
C ALA A 134 1.86 -15.77 -3.02
N LYS A 135 3.07 -15.89 -2.47
CA LYS A 135 4.26 -16.28 -3.24
C LYS A 135 4.08 -17.65 -3.87
N THR A 136 3.63 -18.65 -3.10
CA THR A 136 3.40 -20.00 -3.62
C THR A 136 2.36 -20.00 -4.75
N ALA A 137 1.23 -19.30 -4.56
CA ALA A 137 0.20 -19.19 -5.58
C ALA A 137 0.72 -18.49 -6.86
N ALA A 138 1.53 -17.44 -6.71
CA ALA A 138 2.15 -16.74 -7.83
C ALA A 138 3.16 -17.60 -8.59
N VAL A 139 3.95 -18.42 -7.88
CA VAL A 139 4.84 -19.42 -8.51
C VAL A 139 4.04 -20.44 -9.30
N GLU A 140 2.98 -21.00 -8.72
CA GLU A 140 2.12 -21.97 -9.40
C GLU A 140 1.47 -21.39 -10.66
N GLU A 141 0.98 -20.15 -10.60
CA GLU A 141 0.38 -19.48 -11.77
C GLU A 141 1.43 -19.16 -12.84
N TYR A 142 2.64 -18.74 -12.44
CA TYR A 142 3.76 -18.53 -13.36
C TYR A 142 4.13 -19.81 -14.11
N ASP A 143 4.35 -20.91 -13.39
CA ASP A 143 4.74 -22.19 -13.98
C ASP A 143 3.67 -22.69 -14.95
N LYS A 144 2.41 -22.63 -14.53
CA LYS A 144 1.26 -23.02 -15.35
C LYS A 144 1.15 -22.19 -16.62
N GLU A 145 1.34 -20.87 -16.54
CA GLU A 145 1.29 -20.00 -17.72
C GLU A 145 2.48 -20.24 -18.65
N MET A 146 3.68 -20.43 -18.10
CA MET A 146 4.87 -20.79 -18.89
C MET A 146 4.67 -22.11 -19.63
N GLU A 147 4.16 -23.14 -18.97
CA GLU A 147 3.88 -24.44 -19.59
C GLU A 147 2.82 -24.33 -20.69
N MET A 148 1.78 -23.52 -20.47
CA MET A 148 0.73 -23.26 -21.44
C MET A 148 1.28 -22.53 -22.67
N GLU A 149 2.02 -21.45 -22.45
CA GLU A 149 2.61 -20.66 -23.52
C GLU A 149 3.68 -21.43 -24.27
N MET A 150 4.47 -22.29 -23.64
CA MET A 150 5.56 -23.01 -24.31
C MET A 150 5.16 -24.38 -24.87
N SER A 151 3.92 -24.83 -24.64
CA SER A 151 3.44 -26.15 -25.06
C SER A 151 3.61 -26.37 -26.56
N GLY A 152 4.44 -27.35 -26.92
CA GLY A 152 4.70 -27.74 -28.32
C GLY A 152 5.45 -26.70 -29.16
N LYS A 153 5.94 -25.60 -28.56
CA LYS A 153 6.67 -24.55 -29.29
C LYS A 153 8.17 -24.84 -29.41
N LEU A 154 8.75 -25.65 -28.52
CA LEU A 154 10.19 -25.94 -28.53
C LEU A 154 10.58 -26.97 -29.62
N PRO A 155 11.73 -26.80 -30.30
CA PRO A 155 12.66 -25.67 -30.22
C PRO A 155 12.14 -24.44 -30.99
N CYS A 156 12.40 -23.24 -30.47
CA CYS A 156 11.98 -21.96 -31.06
C CYS A 156 13.03 -20.84 -30.90
N GLU A 157 12.75 -19.68 -31.49
CA GLU A 157 13.56 -18.48 -31.26
C GLU A 157 13.54 -18.04 -29.80
N ARG A 158 14.66 -17.46 -29.33
CA ARG A 158 14.80 -17.03 -27.92
C ARG A 158 13.78 -15.99 -27.52
N ASP A 159 13.40 -15.12 -28.44
CA ASP A 159 12.42 -14.07 -28.19
C ASP A 159 11.02 -14.63 -27.94
N ILE A 160 10.69 -15.80 -28.49
CA ILE A 160 9.41 -16.47 -28.20
C ILE A 160 9.38 -16.90 -26.73
N VAL A 161 10.48 -17.47 -26.21
CA VAL A 161 10.61 -17.83 -24.79
C VAL A 161 10.51 -16.59 -23.90
N ARG A 162 11.17 -15.49 -24.29
CA ARG A 162 11.11 -14.21 -23.55
C ARG A 162 9.70 -13.61 -23.55
N GLN A 163 8.96 -13.71 -24.64
CA GLN A 163 7.58 -13.20 -24.68
C GLN A 163 6.64 -14.03 -23.81
N ALA A 164 6.76 -15.36 -23.85
CA ALA A 164 6.03 -16.26 -22.94
C ALA A 164 6.32 -15.90 -21.47
N GLN A 165 7.59 -15.66 -21.15
CA GLN A 165 8.03 -15.21 -19.82
C GLN A 165 7.33 -13.92 -19.39
N LEU A 166 7.27 -12.91 -20.25
CA LEU A 166 6.67 -11.61 -19.91
C LEU A 166 5.18 -11.76 -19.56
N VAL A 167 4.44 -12.59 -20.30
CA VAL A 167 3.03 -12.88 -20.01
C VAL A 167 2.88 -13.59 -18.67
N ALA A 168 3.71 -14.60 -18.40
CA ALA A 168 3.69 -15.35 -17.14
C ALA A 168 4.06 -14.45 -15.93
N LEU A 169 5.07 -13.59 -16.08
CA LEU A 169 5.47 -12.60 -15.08
C LEU A 169 4.32 -11.65 -14.73
N GLU A 170 3.65 -11.07 -15.73
CA GLU A 170 2.55 -10.14 -15.52
C GLU A 170 1.42 -10.77 -14.70
N ARG A 171 1.02 -12.00 -15.05
CA ARG A 171 -0.04 -12.71 -14.32
C ARG A 171 0.33 -13.02 -12.88
N ALA A 172 1.53 -13.54 -12.67
CA ALA A 172 1.97 -13.95 -11.34
C ALA A 172 2.20 -12.75 -10.40
N LEU A 173 2.80 -11.66 -10.90
CA LEU A 173 3.00 -10.43 -10.12
C LEU A 173 1.68 -9.77 -9.76
N LYS A 174 0.72 -9.74 -10.70
CA LYS A 174 -0.63 -9.24 -10.43
C LYS A 174 -1.33 -10.05 -9.34
N LEU A 175 -1.28 -11.38 -9.42
CA LEU A 175 -1.84 -12.26 -8.38
C LEU A 175 -1.19 -12.00 -7.01
N PHE A 176 0.14 -11.86 -6.97
CA PHE A 176 0.86 -11.56 -5.74
C PHE A 176 0.46 -10.21 -5.13
N GLU A 177 0.31 -9.17 -5.96
CA GLU A 177 -0.14 -7.84 -5.55
C GLU A 177 -1.56 -7.88 -4.98
N GLU A 178 -2.48 -8.54 -5.66
CA GLU A 178 -3.87 -8.68 -5.22
C GLU A 178 -3.98 -9.43 -3.88
N GLU A 179 -3.23 -10.52 -3.71
CA GLU A 179 -3.25 -11.33 -2.49
C GLU A 179 -2.54 -10.66 -1.30
N THR A 180 -1.59 -9.75 -1.55
CA THR A 180 -0.86 -9.04 -0.48
C THR A 180 -1.41 -7.64 -0.19
N PHE A 181 -2.59 -7.33 -0.74
CA PHE A 181 -3.25 -6.06 -0.53
C PHE A 181 -3.40 -5.68 0.96
N GLY A 182 -2.96 -4.47 1.29
CA GLY A 182 -3.03 -3.93 2.66
C GLY A 182 -1.83 -4.23 3.55
N ILE A 183 -0.85 -5.01 3.06
CA ILE A 183 0.45 -5.22 3.69
C ILE A 183 1.45 -4.20 3.12
N SER A 184 2.36 -3.69 3.95
CA SER A 184 3.35 -2.71 3.50
C SER A 184 4.41 -3.32 2.58
N THR A 185 4.97 -2.49 1.70
CA THR A 185 6.07 -2.88 0.79
C THR A 185 7.26 -3.46 1.55
N ALA A 186 7.61 -2.89 2.70
CA ALA A 186 8.71 -3.37 3.54
C ALA A 186 8.50 -4.82 4.01
N ASN A 187 7.26 -5.20 4.30
CA ASN A 187 6.92 -6.54 4.77
C ASN A 187 6.81 -7.58 3.64
N ILE A 188 6.49 -7.16 2.41
CA ILE A 188 6.41 -8.06 1.25
C ILE A 188 7.74 -8.18 0.48
N ASP A 189 8.67 -7.23 0.64
CA ASP A 189 9.89 -7.09 -0.17
C ASP A 189 10.70 -8.39 -0.28
N LYS A 190 10.94 -9.05 0.86
CA LYS A 190 11.64 -10.34 0.89
C LYS A 190 10.98 -11.38 -0.01
N TYR A 191 9.65 -11.50 0.06
CA TYR A 191 8.89 -12.50 -0.69
C TYR A 191 8.84 -12.17 -2.19
N LEU A 192 8.72 -10.88 -2.52
CA LEU A 192 8.78 -10.41 -3.90
C LEU A 192 10.16 -10.65 -4.53
N ASN A 193 11.24 -10.44 -3.78
CA ASN A 193 12.60 -10.75 -4.23
C ASN A 193 12.79 -12.25 -4.46
N GLU A 194 12.30 -13.10 -3.55
CA GLU A 194 12.31 -14.56 -3.73
C GLU A 194 11.49 -15.01 -4.95
N LEU A 195 10.32 -14.38 -5.19
CA LEU A 195 9.47 -14.65 -6.35
C LEU A 195 10.17 -14.26 -7.66
N THR A 196 10.76 -13.08 -7.71
CA THR A 196 11.48 -12.57 -8.88
C THR A 196 12.68 -13.47 -9.22
N ALA A 197 13.47 -13.85 -8.21
CA ALA A 197 14.59 -14.77 -8.39
C ALA A 197 14.15 -16.15 -8.89
N TYR A 198 12.99 -16.65 -8.43
CA TYR A 198 12.42 -17.89 -8.95
C TYR A 198 12.11 -17.78 -10.45
N MET A 199 11.45 -16.70 -10.85
CA MET A 199 11.05 -16.49 -12.25
C MET A 199 12.25 -16.29 -13.18
N GLU A 200 13.30 -15.60 -12.74
CA GLU A 200 14.56 -15.48 -13.48
C GLU A 200 15.23 -16.84 -13.71
N ASN A 201 15.27 -17.69 -12.67
CA ASN A 201 15.77 -19.05 -12.79
C ASN A 201 14.89 -19.90 -13.72
N GLY A 202 13.58 -19.68 -13.70
CA GLY A 202 12.63 -20.31 -14.63
C GLY A 202 12.94 -19.96 -16.09
N LEU A 203 13.15 -18.67 -16.40
CA LEU A 203 13.54 -18.23 -17.75
C LEU A 203 14.83 -18.92 -18.23
N ASN A 204 15.86 -18.92 -17.37
CA ASN A 204 17.13 -19.57 -17.69
C ASN A 204 16.95 -21.07 -17.98
N SER A 205 16.14 -21.75 -17.19
CA SER A 205 15.83 -23.18 -17.36
C SER A 205 15.13 -23.46 -18.69
N TRP A 206 14.16 -22.63 -19.07
CA TRP A 206 13.48 -22.73 -20.38
C TRP A 206 14.40 -22.43 -21.55
N GLN A 207 15.27 -21.43 -21.44
CA GLN A 207 16.26 -21.10 -22.48
C GLN A 207 17.31 -22.21 -22.65
N GLU A 208 17.77 -22.81 -21.55
CA GLU A 208 18.70 -23.94 -21.59
C GLU A 208 18.05 -25.15 -22.27
N ARG A 209 16.82 -25.50 -21.88
CA ARG A 209 16.04 -26.56 -22.54
C ARG A 209 15.86 -26.30 -24.03
N ASN A 210 15.51 -25.08 -24.41
CA ASN A 210 15.39 -24.68 -25.82
C ASN A 210 16.71 -24.83 -26.58
N THR A 211 17.82 -24.42 -25.96
CA THR A 211 19.17 -24.54 -26.53
C THR A 211 19.55 -26.00 -26.75
N GLN A 212 19.30 -26.88 -25.77
CA GLN A 212 19.58 -28.31 -25.88
C GLN A 212 18.78 -28.94 -27.03
N LEU A 213 17.47 -28.69 -27.09
CA LEU A 213 16.62 -29.21 -28.17
C LEU A 213 17.00 -28.66 -29.55
N THR A 214 17.36 -27.38 -29.64
CA THR A 214 17.87 -26.78 -30.89
C THR A 214 19.14 -27.50 -31.35
N LYS A 215 20.09 -27.76 -30.44
CA LYS A 215 21.33 -28.49 -30.75
C LYS A 215 21.05 -29.91 -31.24
N GLU A 216 20.18 -30.64 -30.56
CA GLU A 216 19.84 -32.02 -30.92
C GLU A 216 19.17 -32.11 -32.29
N THR A 217 18.15 -31.29 -32.52
CA THR A 217 17.40 -31.26 -33.79
C THR A 217 18.29 -30.83 -34.96
N CYS A 218 19.11 -29.79 -34.79
CA CYS A 218 20.05 -29.35 -35.82
C CYS A 218 21.11 -30.42 -36.15
N LYS A 219 21.65 -31.11 -35.15
CA LYS A 219 22.60 -32.22 -35.37
C LYS A 219 21.96 -33.38 -36.14
N GLN A 220 20.74 -33.76 -35.77
CA GLN A 220 19.99 -34.81 -36.48
C GLN A 220 19.71 -34.42 -37.94
N LEU A 221 19.34 -33.16 -38.17
CA LEU A 221 19.12 -32.63 -39.51
C LEU A 221 20.40 -32.70 -40.36
N LEU A 222 21.54 -32.26 -39.82
CA LEU A 222 22.82 -32.29 -40.54
C LEU A 222 23.28 -33.71 -40.89
N ILE A 223 23.11 -34.65 -39.96
CA ILE A 223 23.37 -36.07 -40.22
C ILE A 223 22.45 -36.59 -41.34
N GLY A 224 21.16 -36.25 -41.29
CA GLY A 224 20.18 -36.63 -42.31
C GLY A 224 20.55 -36.10 -43.70
N LEU A 225 20.85 -34.79 -43.80
CA LEU A 225 21.26 -34.14 -45.04
C LEU A 225 22.56 -34.73 -45.61
N LYS A 226 23.54 -35.03 -44.74
CA LYS A 226 24.77 -35.70 -45.15
C LYS A 226 24.50 -37.09 -45.73
N ASN A 227 23.70 -37.90 -45.02
CA ASN A 227 23.33 -39.26 -45.46
C ASN A 227 22.56 -39.24 -46.79
N GLN A 228 21.76 -38.19 -47.02
CA GLN A 228 20.96 -38.04 -48.23
C GLN A 228 21.78 -37.56 -49.43
N HIS A 229 22.66 -36.58 -49.24
CA HIS A 229 23.33 -35.91 -50.34
C HIS A 229 24.77 -36.37 -50.54
N LEU A 230 25.58 -36.42 -49.48
CA LEU A 230 27.02 -36.59 -49.58
C LEU A 230 27.44 -38.06 -49.54
N ASP A 231 26.89 -38.86 -48.62
CA ASP A 231 27.30 -40.25 -48.43
C ASP A 231 27.12 -41.13 -49.69
N PRO A 232 26.03 -41.03 -50.48
CA PRO A 232 25.88 -41.81 -51.71
C PRO A 232 26.98 -41.51 -52.73
N VAL A 233 27.33 -40.22 -52.88
CA VAL A 233 28.38 -39.77 -53.81
C VAL A 233 29.76 -40.24 -53.34
N LEU A 234 30.04 -40.17 -52.04
CA LEU A 234 31.30 -40.66 -51.47
C LEU A 234 31.45 -42.19 -51.56
N ILE A 235 30.34 -42.95 -51.46
CA ILE A 235 30.35 -44.40 -51.70
C ILE A 235 30.67 -44.69 -53.17
N GLN A 236 30.05 -43.96 -54.10
CA GLN A 236 30.29 -44.12 -55.54
C GLN A 236 31.74 -43.75 -55.92
N LEU A 237 32.28 -42.67 -55.33
CA LEU A 237 33.66 -42.22 -55.53
C LEU A 237 34.68 -43.31 -55.14
N ARG A 238 34.40 -44.06 -54.06
CA ARG A 238 35.23 -45.20 -53.60
C ARG A 238 35.01 -46.48 -54.41
N GLY A 239 33.97 -46.54 -55.23
CA GLY A 239 33.55 -47.73 -55.98
C GLY A 239 34.17 -47.85 -57.37
N LYS A 240 33.77 -48.89 -58.10
CA LYS A 240 34.23 -49.14 -59.49
C LYS A 240 33.80 -48.05 -60.48
N ASP A 241 32.80 -47.25 -60.12
CA ASP A 241 32.27 -46.12 -60.90
C ASP A 241 32.85 -44.76 -60.47
N GLY A 242 33.88 -44.73 -59.62
CA GLY A 242 34.45 -43.48 -59.09
C GLY A 242 34.94 -42.50 -60.16
N ALA A 243 35.42 -43.00 -61.31
CA ALA A 243 35.84 -42.16 -62.45
C ALA A 243 34.70 -41.38 -63.12
N LYS A 244 33.44 -41.66 -62.77
CA LYS A 244 32.25 -40.93 -63.26
C LYS A 244 31.84 -39.78 -62.35
N VAL A 245 32.32 -39.74 -61.11
CA VAL A 245 32.01 -38.67 -60.15
C VAL A 245 32.89 -37.47 -60.48
N SER A 246 32.28 -36.28 -60.54
CA SER A 246 32.97 -35.02 -60.80
C SER A 246 33.19 -34.23 -59.51
N PHE A 247 34.20 -33.35 -59.49
CA PHE A 247 34.43 -32.45 -58.36
C PHE A 247 33.22 -31.51 -58.17
N ALA A 248 32.63 -31.04 -59.28
CA ALA A 248 31.42 -30.23 -59.25
C ALA A 248 30.22 -30.92 -58.58
N GLU A 249 30.03 -32.23 -58.79
CA GLU A 249 28.96 -33.01 -58.13
C GLU A 249 29.18 -33.10 -56.62
N VAL A 250 30.41 -33.31 -56.16
CA VAL A 250 30.75 -33.32 -54.73
C VAL A 250 30.49 -31.95 -54.10
N MET A 251 30.92 -30.87 -54.76
CA MET A 251 30.68 -29.50 -54.27
C MET A 251 29.19 -29.12 -54.25
N ALA A 252 28.42 -29.61 -55.22
CA ALA A 252 26.96 -29.44 -55.24
C ALA A 252 26.29 -30.12 -54.03
N CYS A 253 26.81 -31.27 -53.58
CA CYS A 253 26.29 -31.95 -52.38
C CYS A 253 26.50 -31.11 -51.12
N TYR A 254 27.68 -30.52 -50.92
CA TYR A 254 27.93 -29.62 -49.79
C TYR A 254 27.01 -28.39 -49.82
N SER A 255 26.80 -27.80 -51.00
CA SER A 255 25.86 -26.69 -51.16
C SER A 255 24.39 -27.11 -50.91
N ALA A 256 24.01 -28.34 -51.25
CA ALA A 256 22.69 -28.88 -50.94
C ALA A 256 22.48 -29.07 -49.42
N ILE A 257 23.51 -29.53 -48.69
CA ILE A 257 23.47 -29.63 -47.22
C ILE A 257 23.31 -28.24 -46.59
N GLU A 258 24.08 -27.25 -47.04
CA GLU A 258 23.98 -25.88 -46.52
C GLU A 258 22.59 -25.27 -46.77
N GLN A 259 22.05 -25.44 -47.99
CA GLN A 259 20.73 -24.93 -48.34
C GLN A 259 19.61 -25.65 -47.59
N GLY A 260 19.69 -26.98 -47.48
CA GLY A 260 18.74 -27.80 -46.71
C GLY A 260 18.74 -27.40 -45.24
N PHE A 261 19.92 -27.20 -44.65
CA PHE A 261 20.02 -26.76 -43.27
C PHE A 261 19.40 -25.38 -43.07
N LYS A 262 19.71 -24.40 -43.93
CA LYS A 262 19.12 -23.06 -43.86
C LYS A 262 17.60 -23.05 -44.03
N ALA A 263 17.05 -24.00 -44.79
CA ALA A 263 15.61 -24.09 -45.04
C ALA A 263 14.84 -24.81 -43.92
N GLU A 264 15.46 -25.80 -43.28
CA GLU A 264 14.77 -26.74 -42.37
C GLU A 264 15.20 -26.61 -40.90
N ALA A 265 16.28 -25.90 -40.58
CA ALA A 265 16.70 -25.70 -39.20
C ALA A 265 15.65 -24.93 -38.40
N THR A 266 15.38 -25.41 -37.18
CA THR A 266 14.42 -24.84 -36.25
C THR A 266 15.06 -24.66 -34.88
N GLY A 267 14.66 -23.62 -34.16
CA GLY A 267 15.21 -23.28 -32.84
C GLY A 267 15.75 -21.87 -32.78
N ALA A 268 16.69 -21.63 -31.88
CA ALA A 268 17.34 -20.33 -31.73
C ALA A 268 18.39 -20.11 -32.83
N GLU A 269 18.27 -19.03 -33.60
CA GLU A 269 19.13 -18.72 -34.76
C GLU A 269 20.63 -18.79 -34.44
N ASP A 270 21.05 -18.20 -33.32
CA ASP A 270 22.45 -18.16 -32.88
C ASP A 270 23.00 -19.57 -32.59
N VAL A 271 22.16 -20.45 -32.04
CA VAL A 271 22.50 -21.84 -31.74
C VAL A 271 22.51 -22.67 -33.02
N CYS A 272 21.54 -22.49 -33.91
CA CYS A 272 21.51 -23.13 -35.24
C CYS A 272 22.79 -22.82 -36.02
N ALA A 273 23.18 -21.55 -36.07
CA ALA A 273 24.41 -21.10 -36.69
C ALA A 273 25.65 -21.74 -36.02
N GLN A 274 25.69 -21.83 -34.69
CA GLN A 274 26.80 -22.49 -33.99
C GLN A 274 26.92 -23.96 -34.37
N VAL A 275 25.81 -24.69 -34.37
CA VAL A 275 25.82 -26.13 -34.67
C VAL A 275 26.28 -26.38 -36.10
N PHE A 276 25.89 -25.52 -37.04
CA PHE A 276 26.36 -25.60 -38.42
C PHE A 276 27.88 -25.36 -38.54
N LEU A 277 28.41 -24.35 -37.83
CA LEU A 277 29.84 -24.08 -37.78
C LEU A 277 30.62 -25.24 -37.14
N ASP A 278 30.12 -25.79 -36.03
CA ASP A 278 30.74 -26.94 -35.35
C ASP A 278 30.77 -28.20 -36.23
N PHE A 279 29.85 -28.32 -37.20
CA PHE A 279 29.79 -29.42 -38.15
C PHE A 279 30.72 -29.22 -39.37
N HIS A 280 31.17 -27.99 -39.61
CA HIS A 280 32.04 -27.67 -40.74
C HIS A 280 33.36 -28.47 -40.75
N PRO A 281 34.06 -28.62 -39.60
CA PRO A 281 35.25 -29.48 -39.52
C PRO A 281 34.98 -30.94 -39.88
N GLU A 282 33.78 -31.48 -39.59
CA GLU A 282 33.45 -32.87 -39.97
C GLU A 282 33.35 -33.02 -41.49
N LEU A 283 32.73 -32.04 -42.15
CA LEU A 283 32.65 -31.96 -43.62
C LEU A 283 34.03 -31.77 -44.24
N GLN A 284 34.86 -30.90 -43.66
CA GLN A 284 36.21 -30.65 -44.13
C GLN A 284 37.11 -31.89 -43.99
N ASN A 285 37.05 -32.59 -42.84
CA ASN A 285 37.77 -33.85 -42.64
C ASN A 285 37.35 -34.93 -43.65
N GLU A 286 36.06 -35.02 -44.01
CA GLU A 286 35.63 -35.93 -45.07
C GLU A 286 36.19 -35.52 -46.43
N MET A 287 36.20 -34.23 -46.75
CA MET A 287 36.81 -33.73 -47.97
C MET A 287 38.31 -34.03 -48.04
N GLU A 288 39.04 -33.85 -46.94
CA GLU A 288 40.47 -34.16 -46.83
C GLU A 288 40.77 -35.65 -47.00
N LYS A 289 40.01 -36.54 -46.34
CA LYS A 289 40.14 -38.00 -46.52
C LYS A 289 39.97 -38.42 -47.97
N HIS A 290 39.16 -37.69 -48.73
CA HIS A 290 38.87 -37.96 -50.12
C HIS A 290 39.72 -37.15 -51.10
N MET A 291 40.63 -36.29 -50.60
CA MET A 291 41.40 -35.35 -51.40
C MET A 291 42.27 -36.03 -52.47
N GLU A 292 42.93 -37.15 -52.14
CA GLU A 292 43.74 -37.90 -53.12
C GLU A 292 42.92 -38.42 -54.30
N HIS A 293 41.63 -38.74 -54.08
CA HIS A 293 40.72 -39.18 -55.15
C HIS A 293 40.16 -37.98 -55.91
N LEU A 294 39.88 -36.88 -55.21
CA LEU A 294 39.38 -35.63 -55.81
C LEU A 294 40.43 -34.97 -56.72
N GLN A 295 41.71 -35.01 -56.36
CA GLN A 295 42.83 -34.50 -57.18
C GLN A 295 43.02 -35.28 -58.49
N GLN A 296 42.52 -36.51 -58.58
CA GLN A 296 42.57 -37.33 -59.80
C GLN A 296 41.38 -37.06 -60.73
N LEU A 297 40.40 -36.26 -60.31
CA LEU A 297 39.25 -35.88 -61.13
C LEU A 297 39.64 -34.83 -62.16
N LYS A 298 39.10 -34.96 -63.38
CA LYS A 298 39.47 -34.13 -64.54
C LYS A 298 39.09 -32.65 -64.40
N ASP A 299 38.18 -32.34 -63.49
CA ASP A 299 37.57 -31.03 -63.26
C ASP A 299 37.90 -30.42 -61.88
N PHE A 300 38.95 -30.91 -61.23
CA PHE A 300 39.38 -30.38 -59.93
C PHE A 300 39.79 -28.89 -60.03
N ASP A 301 39.16 -28.04 -59.21
CA ASP A 301 39.44 -26.61 -59.10
C ASP A 301 39.90 -26.25 -57.68
N GLU A 302 41.22 -26.06 -57.55
CA GLU A 302 41.89 -25.76 -56.29
C GLU A 302 41.48 -24.40 -55.69
N ASN A 303 41.08 -23.43 -56.54
CA ASN A 303 40.65 -22.11 -56.08
C ASN A 303 39.26 -22.16 -55.43
N LEU A 304 38.37 -23.01 -55.95
CA LEU A 304 37.01 -23.16 -55.42
C LEU A 304 37.00 -23.82 -54.03
N ALA A 305 37.96 -24.71 -53.77
CA ALA A 305 38.15 -25.32 -52.45
C ALA A 305 38.68 -24.29 -51.43
N TYR A 306 39.71 -23.52 -51.77
CA TYR A 306 40.27 -22.47 -50.93
C TYR A 306 39.27 -21.34 -50.63
N GLU A 307 38.43 -20.95 -51.61
CA GLU A 307 37.44 -19.88 -51.42
C GLU A 307 36.36 -20.28 -50.39
N LYS A 308 35.94 -21.55 -50.36
CA LYS A 308 34.97 -22.04 -49.36
C LYS A 308 35.58 -22.06 -47.96
N GLU A 309 36.83 -22.48 -47.84
CA GLU A 309 37.55 -22.52 -46.55
C GLU A 309 37.76 -21.10 -45.99
N ALA A 310 38.13 -20.14 -46.84
CA ALA A 310 38.28 -18.73 -46.45
C ALA A 310 36.96 -18.09 -46.02
N ARG A 311 35.84 -18.37 -46.72
CA ARG A 311 34.50 -17.88 -46.30
C ARG A 311 34.04 -18.47 -44.98
N ALA A 312 34.40 -19.72 -44.68
CA ALA A 312 34.06 -20.36 -43.41
C ALA A 312 34.77 -19.66 -42.24
N GLN A 313 36.06 -19.38 -42.39
CA GLN A 313 36.85 -18.64 -41.38
C GLN A 313 36.32 -17.21 -41.16
N GLU A 314 35.96 -16.50 -42.24
CA GLU A 314 35.41 -15.14 -42.14
C GLU A 314 34.04 -15.11 -41.41
N MET A 315 33.19 -16.12 -41.63
CA MET A 315 31.92 -16.27 -40.93
C MET A 315 32.11 -16.56 -39.44
N GLU A 316 33.09 -17.40 -39.08
CA GLU A 316 33.40 -17.72 -37.68
C GLU A 316 33.90 -16.49 -36.90
N GLU A 317 34.75 -15.67 -37.52
CA GLU A 317 35.26 -14.45 -36.91
C GLU A 317 34.17 -13.37 -36.78
N ARG A 318 33.30 -13.20 -37.78
CA ARG A 318 32.13 -12.31 -37.67
C ARG A 318 31.20 -12.71 -36.53
N LYS A 319 30.96 -14.01 -36.34
CA LYS A 319 30.05 -14.50 -35.29
C LYS A 319 30.58 -14.20 -33.89
N ARG A 320 31.89 -14.40 -33.64
CA ARG A 320 32.49 -14.05 -32.33
C ARG A 320 32.29 -12.58 -31.99
N VAL A 321 32.44 -11.70 -32.98
CA VAL A 321 32.27 -10.25 -32.79
C VAL A 321 30.80 -9.90 -32.53
N GLU A 322 29.86 -10.57 -33.18
CA GLU A 322 28.43 -10.31 -33.04
C GLU A 322 27.87 -10.81 -31.69
N GLU A 323 28.30 -12.00 -31.23
CA GLU A 323 27.96 -12.54 -29.90
C GLU A 323 28.51 -11.67 -28.76
N GLU A 324 29.76 -11.20 -28.87
CA GLU A 324 30.35 -10.28 -27.88
C GLU A 324 29.59 -8.96 -27.81
N LYS A 325 29.18 -8.43 -28.98
CA LYS A 325 28.43 -7.18 -29.07
C LYS A 325 27.00 -7.31 -28.54
N ALA A 326 26.34 -8.44 -28.79
CA ALA A 326 25.00 -8.73 -28.25
C ALA A 326 25.02 -8.85 -26.72
N GLY A 327 26.03 -9.52 -26.14
CA GLY A 327 26.18 -9.63 -24.69
C GLY A 327 26.38 -8.27 -24.01
N LEU A 328 27.19 -7.40 -24.61
CA LEU A 328 27.40 -6.03 -24.11
C LEU A 328 26.13 -5.17 -24.16
N GLU A 329 25.32 -5.32 -25.22
CA GLU A 329 24.07 -4.57 -25.38
C GLU A 329 22.98 -5.06 -24.41
N GLU A 330 22.86 -6.37 -24.18
CA GLU A 330 21.94 -6.92 -23.17
C GLU A 330 22.32 -6.43 -21.76
N GLU A 331 23.60 -6.40 -21.41
CA GLU A 331 24.05 -5.85 -20.12
C GLU A 331 23.75 -4.36 -20.00
N ARG A 332 23.91 -3.59 -21.08
CA ARG A 332 23.58 -2.16 -21.14
C ARG A 332 22.09 -1.92 -20.92
N ILE A 333 21.22 -2.63 -21.65
CA ILE A 333 19.76 -2.52 -21.52
C ILE A 333 19.31 -2.92 -20.11
N ARG A 334 19.91 -3.96 -19.51
CA ARG A 334 19.61 -4.38 -18.15
C ARG A 334 19.93 -3.28 -17.13
N LYS A 335 21.14 -2.71 -17.19
CA LYS A 335 21.57 -1.63 -16.29
C LYS A 335 20.72 -0.36 -16.47
N GLU A 336 20.31 -0.06 -17.71
CA GLU A 336 19.49 1.10 -18.02
C GLU A 336 18.08 0.96 -17.43
N ARG A 337 17.45 -0.22 -17.56
CA ARG A 337 16.15 -0.52 -16.94
C ARG A 337 16.20 -0.51 -15.41
N GLU A 338 17.26 -1.06 -14.82
CA GLU A 338 17.46 -1.04 -13.36
C GLU A 338 17.58 0.40 -12.84
N MET A 339 18.33 1.25 -13.55
CA MET A 339 18.42 2.68 -13.23
C MET A 339 17.10 3.44 -13.41
N GLU A 340 16.32 3.14 -14.44
CA GLU A 340 15.00 3.75 -14.64
C GLU A 340 14.02 3.36 -13.53
N LEU A 341 14.00 2.09 -13.12
CA LEU A 341 13.15 1.61 -12.02
C LEU A 341 13.53 2.29 -10.70
N LEU A 342 14.83 2.41 -10.42
CA LEU A 342 15.34 3.12 -9.24
C LEU A 342 14.97 4.61 -9.25
N LYS A 343 15.09 5.28 -10.40
CA LYS A 343 14.68 6.68 -10.56
C LYS A 343 13.17 6.86 -10.38
N ALA A 344 12.36 6.01 -11.00
CA ALA A 344 10.89 6.06 -10.87
C ALA A 344 10.46 5.86 -9.41
N LYS A 345 11.09 4.92 -8.70
CA LYS A 345 10.82 4.66 -7.29
C LYS A 345 11.25 5.81 -6.38
N GLN A 346 12.43 6.41 -6.64
CA GLN A 346 12.86 7.63 -5.92
C GLN A 346 11.94 8.82 -6.18
N GLU A 347 11.48 9.01 -7.42
CA GLU A 347 10.55 10.08 -7.79
C GLU A 347 9.19 9.90 -7.10
N GLU A 348 8.70 8.65 -7.02
CA GLU A 348 7.45 8.33 -6.34
C GLU A 348 7.56 8.52 -4.82
N GLU A 349 8.66 8.07 -4.20
CA GLU A 349 8.91 8.34 -2.77
C GLU A 349 9.00 9.84 -2.49
N ARG A 350 9.71 10.60 -3.35
CA ARG A 350 9.78 12.06 -3.23
C ARG A 350 8.39 12.68 -3.31
N ARG A 351 7.55 12.26 -4.26
CA ARG A 351 6.16 12.74 -4.38
C ARG A 351 5.32 12.40 -3.16
N ARG A 352 5.42 11.17 -2.64
CA ARG A 352 4.72 10.75 -1.42
C ARG A 352 5.14 11.59 -0.22
N LEU A 353 6.44 11.85 -0.07
CA LEU A 353 6.97 12.67 1.02
C LEU A 353 6.52 14.13 0.91
N GLU A 354 6.52 14.70 -0.30
CA GLU A 354 6.02 16.05 -0.57
C GLU A 354 4.51 16.18 -0.29
N GLU A 355 3.73 15.18 -0.69
CA GLU A 355 2.29 15.15 -0.44
C GLU A 355 1.98 15.00 1.06
N GLN A 356 2.72 14.15 1.76
CA GLN A 356 2.61 14.01 3.21
C GLN A 356 2.95 15.33 3.92
N LEU A 357 4.04 15.99 3.55
CA LEU A 357 4.42 17.29 4.10
C LEU A 357 3.35 18.37 3.82
N ARG A 358 2.75 18.37 2.61
CA ARG A 358 1.67 19.30 2.27
C ARG A 358 0.43 19.05 3.13
N THR A 359 0.07 17.79 3.32
CA THR A 359 -1.10 17.39 4.12
C THR A 359 -0.90 17.76 5.59
N ASP A 360 0.30 17.54 6.13
CA ASP A 360 0.66 17.93 7.50
C ASP A 360 0.63 19.46 7.69
N MET A 361 1.15 20.22 6.71
CA MET A 361 1.09 21.68 6.71
C MET A 361 -0.35 22.20 6.67
N GLU A 362 -1.22 21.59 5.86
CA GLU A 362 -2.66 21.91 5.80
C GLU A 362 -3.36 21.58 7.12
N ALA A 363 -3.13 20.39 7.67
CA ALA A 363 -3.68 19.99 8.96
C ALA A 363 -3.22 20.92 10.10
N GLN A 364 -1.95 21.34 10.10
CA GLN A 364 -1.42 22.29 11.07
C GLN A 364 -2.05 23.68 10.90
N ARG A 365 -2.27 24.13 9.65
CA ARG A 365 -2.94 25.41 9.35
C ARG A 365 -4.39 25.40 9.80
N ASP A 366 -5.13 24.33 9.53
CA ASP A 366 -6.52 24.15 9.95
C ASP A 366 -6.62 24.08 11.47
N GLN A 367 -5.70 23.38 12.12
CA GLN A 367 -5.62 23.35 13.58
C GLN A 367 -5.37 24.77 14.15
N MET A 368 -4.50 25.56 13.52
CA MET A 368 -4.22 26.93 13.94
C MET A 368 -5.43 27.85 13.73
N GLN A 369 -6.13 27.74 12.60
CA GLN A 369 -7.38 28.49 12.34
C GLN A 369 -8.48 28.12 13.33
N ASN A 370 -8.66 26.83 13.62
CA ASN A 370 -9.63 26.36 14.59
C ASN A 370 -9.29 26.86 16.01
N MET A 371 -8.01 26.88 16.39
CA MET A 371 -7.59 27.50 17.67
C MET A 371 -7.85 29.01 17.70
N MET A 372 -7.53 29.75 16.63
CA MET A 372 -7.82 31.19 16.58
C MET A 372 -9.32 31.47 16.68
N ARG A 373 -10.15 30.70 15.97
CA ARG A 373 -11.61 30.82 16.05
C ARG A 373 -12.13 30.55 17.45
N ALA A 374 -11.72 29.43 18.07
CA ALA A 374 -12.11 29.09 19.43
C ALA A 374 -11.67 30.15 20.45
N ASN A 375 -10.46 30.71 20.28
CA ASN A 375 -9.96 31.78 21.14
C ASN A 375 -10.76 33.09 20.96
N MET A 376 -11.11 33.46 19.72
CA MET A 376 -11.97 34.62 19.46
C MET A 376 -13.38 34.46 20.04
N GLU A 377 -13.98 33.27 19.93
CA GLU A 377 -15.26 32.96 20.56
C GLU A 377 -15.19 33.02 22.09
N GLN A 378 -14.08 32.57 22.68
CA GLN A 378 -13.85 32.68 24.11
C GLN A 378 -13.73 34.16 24.53
N LEU A 379 -12.96 34.96 23.78
CA LEU A 379 -12.81 36.40 24.04
C LEU A 379 -14.14 37.14 23.93
N GLN A 380 -14.98 36.77 22.96
CA GLN A 380 -16.34 37.31 22.82
C GLN A 380 -17.24 36.93 24.00
N ARG A 381 -17.17 35.67 24.46
CA ARG A 381 -17.92 35.23 25.65
C ARG A 381 -17.45 35.95 26.92
N GLU A 382 -16.15 36.11 27.11
CA GLU A 382 -15.60 36.87 28.24
C GLU A 382 -16.04 38.33 28.18
N ARG A 383 -15.98 38.97 27.01
CA ARG A 383 -16.49 40.33 26.82
C ARG A 383 -17.97 40.44 27.13
N GLN A 384 -18.79 39.47 26.69
CA GLN A 384 -20.22 39.46 26.98
C GLN A 384 -20.49 39.29 28.47
N ASN A 385 -19.77 38.39 29.15
CA ASN A 385 -19.86 38.23 30.60
C ASN A 385 -19.51 39.53 31.35
N VAL A 386 -18.49 40.27 30.91
CA VAL A 386 -18.13 41.57 31.50
C VAL A 386 -19.23 42.62 31.25
N VAL A 387 -19.86 42.61 30.08
CA VAL A 387 -21.01 43.49 29.78
C VAL A 387 -22.21 43.15 30.67
N ASP A 388 -22.53 41.86 30.83
CA ASP A 388 -23.65 41.40 31.65
C ASP A 388 -23.41 41.69 33.14
N GLN A 389 -22.17 41.52 33.62
CA GLN A 389 -21.76 41.91 34.97
C GLN A 389 -21.90 43.43 35.20
N ASN A 390 -21.44 44.25 34.24
CA ASN A 390 -21.59 45.70 34.33
C ASN A 390 -23.06 46.13 34.34
N ARG A 391 -23.91 45.48 33.53
CA ARG A 391 -25.35 45.73 33.53
C ARG A 391 -25.97 45.40 34.88
N THR A 392 -25.62 44.25 35.45
CA THR A 392 -26.07 43.81 36.77
C THR A 392 -25.65 44.81 37.87
N LEU A 393 -24.41 45.31 37.80
CA LEU A 393 -23.90 46.35 38.70
C LEU A 393 -24.67 47.68 38.54
N GLN A 394 -24.97 48.11 37.31
CA GLN A 394 -25.76 49.32 37.07
C GLN A 394 -27.19 49.20 37.59
N GLU A 395 -27.82 48.03 37.43
CA GLU A 395 -29.15 47.76 37.98
C GLU A 395 -29.12 47.77 39.51
N ALA A 396 -28.10 47.18 40.13
CA ALA A 396 -27.90 47.21 41.59
C ALA A 396 -27.70 48.66 42.10
N LEU A 397 -26.87 49.46 41.43
CA LEU A 397 -26.67 50.88 41.76
C LEU A 397 -27.97 51.69 41.59
N SER A 398 -28.74 51.43 40.54
CA SER A 398 -30.02 52.11 40.28
C SER A 398 -31.07 51.77 41.34
N ASN A 399 -31.13 50.51 41.78
CA ASN A 399 -32.01 50.07 42.86
C ASN A 399 -31.57 50.68 44.21
N MET A 400 -30.26 50.74 44.46
CA MET A 400 -29.71 51.40 45.64
C MET A 400 -30.02 52.90 45.65
N GLN A 401 -29.89 53.59 44.52
CA GLN A 401 -30.25 54.99 44.36
C GLN A 401 -31.74 55.24 44.66
N ARG A 402 -32.63 54.37 44.15
CA ARG A 402 -34.07 54.42 44.46
C ARG A 402 -34.33 54.26 45.95
N SER A 403 -33.74 53.24 46.57
CA SER A 403 -33.87 53.01 48.02
C SER A 403 -33.34 54.18 48.85
N MET A 404 -32.22 54.79 48.44
CA MET A 404 -31.67 55.97 49.09
C MET A 404 -32.59 57.19 48.95
N ASN A 405 -33.20 57.39 47.78
CA ASN A 405 -34.16 58.46 47.55
C ASN A 405 -35.44 58.28 48.39
N GLU A 406 -35.93 57.04 48.51
CA GLU A 406 -37.06 56.70 49.39
C GLU A 406 -36.74 57.03 50.85
N ARG A 407 -35.58 56.56 51.36
CA ARG A 407 -35.11 56.90 52.71
C ARG A 407 -34.94 58.39 52.93
N ASN A 408 -34.38 59.12 51.95
CA ASN A 408 -34.27 60.57 52.04
C ASN A 408 -35.64 61.25 52.09
N GLY A 409 -36.63 60.72 51.35
CA GLY A 409 -38.03 61.16 51.43
C GLY A 409 -38.64 60.92 52.80
N GLU A 410 -38.38 59.76 53.41
CA GLU A 410 -38.80 59.44 54.78
C GLU A 410 -38.14 60.38 55.80
N ILE A 411 -36.84 60.64 55.67
CA ILE A 411 -36.09 61.59 56.51
C ILE A 411 -36.69 62.99 56.39
N ALA A 412 -37.01 63.45 55.18
CA ALA A 412 -37.64 64.76 54.97
C ALA A 412 -39.06 64.83 55.55
N ASN A 413 -39.82 63.74 55.53
CA ASN A 413 -41.11 63.63 56.20
C ASN A 413 -40.98 63.68 57.73
N LEU A 414 -40.01 62.95 58.29
CA LEU A 414 -39.70 62.97 59.72
C LEU A 414 -39.25 64.37 60.17
N GLN A 415 -38.41 65.05 59.39
CA GLN A 415 -38.03 66.44 59.64
C GLN A 415 -39.23 67.38 59.63
N ARG A 416 -40.15 67.22 58.68
CA ARG A 416 -41.43 67.98 58.66
C ARG A 416 -42.29 67.70 59.89
N GLN A 417 -42.38 66.45 60.34
CA GLN A 417 -43.08 66.10 61.59
C GLN A 417 -42.43 66.74 62.82
N ILE A 418 -41.10 66.71 62.91
CA ILE A 418 -40.34 67.38 63.98
C ILE A 418 -40.62 68.88 63.96
N GLN A 419 -40.68 69.50 62.79
CA GLN A 419 -40.95 70.93 62.64
C GLN A 419 -42.41 71.30 62.97
N GLN A 420 -43.37 70.42 62.68
CA GLN A 420 -44.76 70.56 63.13
C GLN A 420 -44.90 70.41 64.64
N ILE A 421 -44.09 69.56 65.28
CA ILE A 421 -44.03 69.43 66.74
C ILE A 421 -43.37 70.68 67.36
N ALA A 422 -42.34 71.24 66.73
CA ALA A 422 -41.70 72.48 67.17
C ALA A 422 -42.61 73.72 67.03
N ASN A 423 -43.52 73.73 66.05
CA ASN A 423 -44.49 74.80 65.81
C ASN A 423 -45.80 74.65 66.61
N ARG A 424 -45.89 73.71 67.56
CA ARG A 424 -47.04 73.64 68.47
C ARG A 424 -47.03 74.84 69.43
N PRO A 425 -48.13 75.62 69.53
CA PRO A 425 -48.23 76.72 70.48
C PRO A 425 -48.12 76.21 71.92
N PRO A 426 -47.48 76.94 72.84
CA PRO A 426 -47.33 76.52 74.23
C PRO A 426 -48.70 76.41 74.92
N ARG A 427 -48.91 75.30 75.64
CA ARG A 427 -50.06 75.11 76.53
C ARG A 427 -50.11 76.28 77.53
N SER A 428 -51.22 77.00 77.53
CA SER A 428 -51.52 78.10 78.45
C SER A 428 -51.54 77.63 79.91
N ARG A 429 -50.79 78.33 80.78
CA ARG A 429 -50.81 78.17 82.24
C ARG A 429 -52.21 78.45 82.82
N PRO A 430 -52.70 77.65 83.79
CA PRO A 430 -53.99 77.89 84.43
C PRO A 430 -53.92 79.06 85.43
N LYS A 431 -54.91 79.96 85.37
CA LYS A 431 -55.08 81.12 86.24
C LYS A 431 -55.69 80.72 87.59
N LYS A 432 -55.08 81.18 88.68
CA LYS A 432 -55.67 81.26 90.03
C LYS A 432 -56.81 82.29 90.08
N LYS A 433 -57.97 81.92 90.62
CA LYS A 433 -58.87 82.71 91.50
C LYS A 433 -59.67 81.69 92.32
N LYS A 434 -59.47 81.61 93.66
CA LYS A 434 -60.30 82.26 94.69
C LYS A 434 -61.78 82.08 94.34
N GLY A 435 -62.51 81.13 94.90
CA GLY A 435 -62.75 80.96 96.33
C GLY A 435 -64.15 81.51 96.61
N CYS A 436 -65.13 80.63 96.81
CA CYS A 436 -66.41 80.96 97.43
C CYS A 436 -66.80 79.79 98.33
N VAL A 437 -67.02 80.14 99.59
CA VAL A 437 -67.54 79.31 100.68
C VAL A 437 -69.06 79.48 100.67
N VAL A 438 -69.82 78.40 100.70
CA VAL A 438 -71.13 78.35 101.38
C VAL A 438 -71.33 76.93 101.93
N MET A 439 -71.58 76.91 103.24
CA MET A 439 -72.25 75.92 104.12
C MET A 439 -72.23 74.43 103.77
#